data_AF-A0A5B8NNL4-F1
#
_entry.id   AF-A0A5B8NNL4-F1
#
_cell.length_a   1.000
_cell.length_b   1.000
_cell.length_c   1.000
_cell.angle_alpha   90.00
_cell.angle_beta   90.00
_cell.angle_gamma   90.00
#
_symmetry.space_group_name_H-M   'P 1'
#
loop_
_entity.id
_entity.type
_entity.pdbx_description
1 polymer ?
#
loop_
_entity_poly.entity_id
_entity_poly.type
_entity_poly.pdbx_seq_one_letter_code
_entity_poly.pdbx_strand_id
1 'polypeptide(L)'
;MTFTVKKLQRRLEMSKIEVTQSHYSDRILNRLKRALGLSAITALVLVSSTAVASDTMRVTGQQVRGIGSRGQLNGGKFEIPHGKTGTISQASSTGNGFWISKTDSQGVYQLLEQFRPPSSQAEGLTLSSGKYRALPNLQRNQRSARVELTIELK
;
A
#
# COMPACT_ATOMS: atom_id res chain seq x y z
N MET A 1 -66.81 -66.66 5.53
CA MET A 1 -65.58 -66.71 6.35
C MET A 1 -64.55 -65.79 5.70
N THR A 2 -64.35 -64.63 6.32
CA THR A 2 -64.01 -63.37 5.64
C THR A 2 -62.84 -62.70 6.39
N PHE A 3 -61.62 -63.23 6.26
CA PHE A 3 -60.49 -62.77 7.11
C PHE A 3 -59.15 -62.54 6.40
N THR A 4 -59.04 -62.70 5.08
CA THR A 4 -57.73 -62.62 4.41
C THR A 4 -57.45 -61.30 3.69
N VAL A 5 -58.49 -60.51 3.36
CA VAL A 5 -58.33 -59.27 2.56
C VAL A 5 -57.81 -58.09 3.39
N LYS A 6 -58.23 -57.96 4.66
CA LYS A 6 -57.81 -56.83 5.52
C LYS A 6 -56.32 -56.81 5.88
N LYS A 7 -55.64 -57.96 5.84
CA LYS A 7 -54.22 -58.08 6.24
C LYS A 7 -53.25 -57.61 5.14
N LEU A 8 -53.65 -57.70 3.87
CA LEU A 8 -52.87 -57.22 2.72
C LEU A 8 -52.93 -55.70 2.59
N GLN A 9 -54.10 -55.09 2.85
CA GLN A 9 -54.30 -53.65 2.73
C GLN A 9 -53.47 -52.85 3.75
N ARG A 10 -53.32 -53.37 4.99
CA ARG A 10 -52.43 -52.74 5.99
C ARG A 10 -50.95 -52.82 5.65
N ARG A 11 -50.49 -53.83 4.91
CA ARG A 11 -49.09 -53.93 4.47
C ARG A 11 -48.75 -52.94 3.35
N LEU A 12 -49.70 -52.67 2.45
CA LEU A 12 -49.55 -51.66 1.38
C LEU A 12 -49.55 -50.22 1.91
N GLU A 13 -50.32 -49.95 2.97
CA GLU A 13 -50.31 -48.65 3.65
C GLU A 13 -48.98 -48.40 4.38
N MET A 14 -48.45 -49.41 5.07
CA MET A 14 -47.17 -49.31 5.80
C MET A 14 -45.96 -49.14 4.87
N SER A 15 -45.94 -49.76 3.68
CA SER A 15 -44.85 -49.56 2.71
C SER A 15 -44.87 -48.18 2.06
N LYS A 16 -46.06 -47.56 1.91
CA LYS A 16 -46.16 -46.17 1.41
C LYS A 16 -45.60 -45.16 2.42
N ILE A 17 -45.74 -45.43 3.71
CA ILE A 17 -45.28 -44.52 4.77
C ILE A 17 -43.74 -44.52 4.88
N GLU A 18 -43.08 -45.68 4.75
CA GLU A 18 -41.61 -45.76 4.77
C GLU A 18 -40.94 -45.16 3.52
N VAL A 19 -41.54 -45.33 2.34
CA VAL A 19 -40.99 -44.78 1.09
C VAL A 19 -41.13 -43.24 1.01
N THR A 20 -42.06 -42.66 1.76
CA THR A 20 -42.30 -41.20 1.74
C THR A 20 -41.31 -40.44 2.64
N GLN A 21 -40.78 -41.04 3.71
CA GLN A 21 -39.80 -40.38 4.58
C GLN A 21 -38.38 -40.35 3.99
N SER A 22 -37.98 -41.35 3.21
CA SER A 22 -36.64 -41.38 2.58
C SER A 22 -36.47 -40.27 1.53
N HIS A 23 -37.53 -39.91 0.81
CA HIS A 23 -37.43 -38.94 -0.30
C HIS A 23 -37.50 -37.46 0.13
N TYR A 24 -37.94 -37.18 1.36
CA TYR A 24 -38.04 -35.81 1.88
C TYR A 24 -36.68 -35.30 2.41
N SER A 25 -35.90 -36.19 3.03
CA SER A 25 -34.59 -35.88 3.60
C SER A 25 -33.55 -35.51 2.54
N ASP A 26 -33.57 -36.17 1.37
CA ASP A 26 -32.62 -35.89 0.29
C ASP A 26 -32.86 -34.55 -0.41
N ARG A 27 -34.11 -34.08 -0.48
CA ARG A 27 -34.45 -32.79 -1.11
C ARG A 27 -34.08 -31.60 -0.23
N ILE A 28 -34.15 -31.75 1.09
CA ILE A 28 -33.77 -30.70 2.05
C ILE A 28 -32.24 -30.58 2.12
N LEU A 29 -31.52 -31.70 2.19
CA LEU A 29 -30.06 -31.71 2.13
C LEU A 29 -29.51 -31.14 0.82
N ASN A 30 -30.14 -31.44 -0.33
CA ASN A 30 -29.73 -30.88 -1.61
C ASN A 30 -30.10 -29.40 -1.79
N ARG A 31 -31.15 -28.90 -1.12
CA ARG A 31 -31.47 -27.46 -1.09
C ARG A 31 -30.54 -26.69 -0.15
N LEU A 32 -30.13 -27.25 0.98
CA LEU A 32 -29.11 -26.66 1.85
C LEU A 32 -27.72 -26.68 1.22
N LYS A 33 -27.33 -27.76 0.53
CA LYS A 33 -26.08 -27.83 -0.25
C LYS A 33 -26.08 -26.88 -1.45
N ARG A 34 -27.25 -26.63 -2.08
CA ARG A 34 -27.39 -25.65 -3.18
C ARG A 34 -27.55 -24.20 -2.71
N ALA A 35 -28.02 -23.96 -1.48
CA ALA A 35 -28.08 -22.62 -0.89
C ALA A 35 -26.74 -22.19 -0.27
N LEU A 36 -25.95 -23.13 0.26
CA LEU A 36 -24.58 -22.88 0.77
C LEU A 36 -23.49 -23.04 -0.31
N GLY A 37 -23.82 -23.62 -1.47
CA GLY A 37 -22.89 -23.85 -2.57
C GLY A 37 -22.80 -22.74 -3.62
N LEU A 38 -23.42 -21.58 -3.40
CA LEU A 38 -23.51 -20.52 -4.41
C LEU A 38 -23.13 -19.10 -3.93
N SER A 39 -22.53 -18.92 -2.76
CA SER A 39 -22.27 -17.55 -2.24
C SER A 39 -20.94 -17.31 -1.50
N ALA A 40 -19.92 -18.16 -1.64
CA ALA A 40 -18.65 -17.92 -0.92
C ALA A 40 -17.39 -18.49 -1.58
N ILE A 41 -17.24 -18.36 -2.89
CA ILE A 41 -15.91 -18.38 -3.52
C ILE A 41 -15.79 -17.12 -4.35
N THR A 42 -15.57 -16.04 -3.60
CA THR A 42 -14.58 -15.00 -3.89
C THR A 42 -14.41 -14.69 -5.37
N ALA A 43 -15.12 -13.66 -5.83
CA ALA A 43 -14.63 -12.85 -6.94
C ALA A 43 -13.22 -12.39 -6.55
N LEU A 44 -12.21 -13.14 -7.01
CA LEU A 44 -10.83 -12.70 -7.06
C LEU A 44 -10.83 -11.57 -8.08
N VAL A 45 -11.15 -10.36 -7.60
CA VAL A 45 -10.91 -9.13 -8.32
C VAL A 45 -9.40 -9.10 -8.51
N LEU A 46 -8.93 -9.61 -9.65
CA LEU A 46 -7.66 -9.21 -10.20
C LEU A 46 -7.81 -7.71 -10.46
N VAL A 47 -7.54 -6.92 -9.42
CA VAL A 47 -7.05 -5.56 -9.61
C VAL A 47 -5.74 -5.78 -10.36
N SER A 48 -5.82 -5.73 -11.68
CA SER A 48 -4.68 -5.46 -12.53
C SER A 48 -4.13 -4.15 -12.03
N SER A 49 -3.21 -4.22 -11.07
CA SER A 49 -2.38 -3.11 -10.70
C SER A 49 -1.60 -2.85 -11.97
N THR A 50 -2.06 -1.89 -12.76
CA THR A 50 -1.20 -1.25 -13.73
C THR A 50 -0.07 -0.73 -12.88
N ALA A 51 1.05 -1.46 -12.87
CA ALA A 51 2.32 -0.93 -12.45
C ALA A 51 2.61 0.19 -13.45
N VAL A 52 2.00 1.35 -13.22
CA VAL A 52 2.49 2.59 -13.77
C VAL A 52 3.92 2.63 -13.29
N ALA A 53 4.86 2.44 -14.22
CA ALA A 53 6.26 2.63 -13.93
C ALA A 53 6.37 4.09 -13.49
N SER A 54 6.31 4.33 -12.18
CA SER A 54 6.58 5.64 -11.63
C SER A 54 8.05 5.89 -11.87
N ASP A 55 8.37 6.95 -12.61
CA ASP A 55 9.75 7.38 -12.77
C ASP A 55 10.29 7.68 -11.37
N THR A 56 11.23 6.86 -10.88
CA THR A 56 11.88 7.08 -9.60
C THR A 56 13.15 7.91 -9.77
N MET A 57 13.31 8.94 -8.96
CA MET A 57 14.52 9.75 -8.87
C MET A 57 15.21 9.53 -7.54
N ARG A 58 16.54 9.36 -7.57
CA ARG A 58 17.38 9.29 -6.37
C ARG A 58 18.13 10.60 -6.18
N VAL A 59 18.05 11.17 -4.98
CA VAL A 59 18.69 12.43 -4.62
C VAL A 59 19.65 12.19 -3.47
N THR A 60 20.87 12.68 -3.57
CA THR A 60 21.86 12.64 -2.48
C THR A 60 22.38 14.04 -2.20
N GLY A 61 22.37 14.45 -0.93
CA GLY A 61 23.07 15.64 -0.45
C GLY A 61 24.11 15.27 0.60
N GLN A 62 25.17 16.06 0.72
CA GLN A 62 26.25 15.85 1.67
C GLN A 62 26.69 17.17 2.34
N GLN A 63 26.97 17.11 3.64
CA GLN A 63 27.63 18.17 4.38
C GLN A 63 28.87 17.58 5.07
N VAL A 64 29.98 18.29 4.98
CA VAL A 64 31.25 17.90 5.60
C VAL A 64 31.78 19.07 6.44
N ARG A 65 32.15 18.77 7.68
CA ARG A 65 32.84 19.72 8.56
C ARG A 65 34.30 19.84 8.12
N GLY A 66 34.65 21.02 7.65
CA GLY A 66 36.05 21.38 7.40
C GLY A 66 36.80 21.69 8.70
N ILE A 67 38.10 21.88 8.58
CA ILE A 67 38.94 22.46 9.63
C ILE A 67 38.82 24.00 9.50
N GLY A 68 38.47 24.69 10.58
CA GLY A 68 38.17 26.14 10.55
C GLY A 68 36.89 26.45 9.75
N SER A 69 36.90 27.56 8.98
CA SER A 69 35.74 28.01 8.18
C SER A 69 35.54 27.28 6.85
N ARG A 70 36.25 26.16 6.61
CA ARG A 70 36.28 25.44 5.32
C ARG A 70 35.24 24.31 5.20
N GLY A 71 34.09 24.45 5.87
CA GLY A 71 33.00 23.49 5.73
C GLY A 71 32.46 23.45 4.30
N GLN A 72 31.98 22.29 3.86
CA GLN A 72 31.36 22.12 2.56
C GLN A 72 29.92 21.64 2.74
N LEU A 73 28.99 22.27 2.02
CA LEU A 73 27.59 21.87 1.93
C LEU A 73 27.24 21.70 0.46
N ASN A 74 27.06 20.45 0.04
CA ASN A 74 26.58 20.10 -1.29
C ASN A 74 25.16 19.54 -1.16
N GLY A 75 24.16 20.40 -1.35
CA GLY A 75 22.77 19.96 -1.37
C GLY A 75 22.46 19.15 -2.62
N GLY A 76 21.78 18.01 -2.45
CA GLY A 76 21.31 17.20 -3.56
C GLY A 76 20.28 17.96 -4.37
N LYS A 77 20.67 18.45 -5.55
CA LYS A 77 19.79 19.20 -6.45
C LYS A 77 18.92 18.23 -7.24
N PHE A 78 17.65 18.56 -7.39
CA PHE A 78 16.72 17.79 -8.20
C PHE A 78 15.61 18.67 -8.77
N GLU A 79 14.92 18.17 -9.78
CA GLU A 79 13.85 18.89 -10.46
C GLU A 79 12.64 17.98 -10.66
N ILE A 80 11.48 18.47 -10.27
CA ILE A 80 10.20 17.85 -10.60
C ILE A 80 9.73 18.48 -11.91
N PRO A 81 9.60 17.70 -13.00
CA PRO A 81 9.23 18.23 -14.32
C PRO A 81 7.90 18.99 -14.31
N HIS A 82 7.75 19.93 -15.25
CA HIS A 82 6.50 20.67 -15.40
C HIS A 82 5.31 19.73 -15.64
N GLY A 83 4.20 19.96 -14.94
CA GLY A 83 3.00 19.13 -15.02
C GLY A 83 3.05 17.81 -14.25
N LYS A 84 4.19 17.45 -13.64
CA LYS A 84 4.32 16.28 -12.76
C LYS A 84 4.26 16.67 -11.28
N THR A 85 4.01 15.67 -10.44
CA THR A 85 4.19 15.73 -8.99
C THR A 85 5.20 14.68 -8.55
N GLY A 86 6.04 15.01 -7.57
CA GLY A 86 6.96 14.06 -6.96
C GLY A 86 6.49 13.71 -5.55
N THR A 87 6.46 12.43 -5.19
CA THR A 87 6.22 11.99 -3.81
C THR A 87 7.50 11.40 -3.25
N ILE A 88 7.95 11.85 -2.09
CA ILE A 88 9.08 11.21 -1.41
C ILE A 88 8.62 9.83 -0.92
N SER A 89 9.17 8.76 -1.48
CA SER A 89 8.79 7.39 -1.11
C SER A 89 9.75 6.77 -0.09
N GLN A 90 10.99 7.27 0.00
CA GLN A 90 11.97 6.86 1.00
C GLN A 90 12.84 8.04 1.40
N ALA A 91 13.15 8.15 2.69
CA ALA A 91 14.05 9.19 3.19
C ALA A 91 14.99 8.68 4.28
N SER A 92 16.29 8.97 4.12
CA SER A 92 17.30 8.68 5.13
C SER A 92 18.25 9.84 5.33
N SER A 93 18.75 9.99 6.56
CA SER A 93 19.82 10.93 6.89
C SER A 93 20.74 10.33 7.94
N THR A 94 22.04 10.55 7.77
CA THR A 94 23.05 10.19 8.79
C THR A 94 23.27 11.31 9.81
N GLY A 95 22.67 12.49 9.59
CA GLY A 95 22.78 13.67 10.46
C GLY A 95 21.58 13.88 11.39
N ASN A 96 21.36 15.12 11.82
CA ASN A 96 20.18 15.56 12.56
C ASN A 96 18.99 15.83 11.62
N GLY A 97 18.71 14.89 10.72
CA GLY A 97 17.74 15.07 9.66
C GLY A 97 18.27 15.92 8.50
N PHE A 98 17.39 16.69 7.87
CA PHE A 98 17.68 17.45 6.65
C PHE A 98 16.62 18.54 6.38
N TRP A 99 16.88 19.38 5.39
CA TRP A 99 15.96 20.39 4.88
C TRP A 99 15.68 20.14 3.41
N ILE A 100 14.48 20.49 2.96
CA ILE A 100 14.15 20.64 1.55
C ILE A 100 13.94 22.12 1.27
N SER A 101 14.60 22.64 0.25
CA SER A 101 14.34 23.99 -0.25
C SER A 101 13.87 23.95 -1.70
N LYS A 102 13.04 24.92 -2.08
CA LYS A 102 12.50 25.12 -3.42
C LYS A 102 12.97 26.46 -3.99
N THR A 103 13.30 26.49 -5.27
CA THR A 103 13.62 27.72 -5.97
C THR A 103 12.36 28.55 -6.26
N ASP A 104 12.39 29.85 -5.96
CA ASP A 104 11.36 30.81 -6.35
C ASP A 104 11.53 31.31 -7.80
N SER A 105 10.68 32.23 -8.25
CA SER A 105 10.72 32.79 -9.61
C SER A 105 12.00 33.57 -9.92
N GLN A 106 12.77 33.97 -8.91
CA GLN A 106 14.03 34.71 -9.05
C GLN A 106 15.26 33.79 -8.99
N GLY A 107 15.08 32.48 -8.82
CA GLY A 107 16.20 31.55 -8.71
C GLY A 107 16.72 31.36 -7.28
N VAL A 108 16.07 31.93 -6.27
CA VAL A 108 16.51 31.86 -4.86
C VAL A 108 15.87 30.65 -4.18
N TYR A 109 16.67 29.88 -3.43
CA TYR A 109 16.17 28.72 -2.69
C TYR A 109 15.56 29.15 -1.36
N GLN A 110 14.25 28.95 -1.22
CA GLN A 110 13.50 29.15 0.01
C GLN A 110 13.33 27.81 0.73
N LEU A 111 13.44 27.83 2.07
CA LEU A 111 13.14 26.65 2.88
C LEU A 111 11.67 26.26 2.67
N LEU A 112 11.44 25.02 2.25
CA LEU A 112 10.10 24.46 2.13
C LEU A 112 9.71 23.75 3.43
N GLU A 113 10.55 22.79 3.85
CA GLU A 113 10.24 21.93 4.99
C GLU A 113 11.52 21.47 5.70
N GLN A 114 11.41 21.23 7.00
CA GLN A 114 12.49 20.71 7.82
C GLN A 114 12.11 19.36 8.44
N PHE A 115 12.96 18.36 8.24
CA PHE A 115 12.77 17.03 8.82
C PHE A 115 13.82 16.78 9.89
N ARG A 116 13.36 16.49 11.11
CA ARG A 116 14.21 15.99 12.20
C ARG A 116 14.20 14.46 12.19
N PRO A 117 15.12 13.79 12.90
CA PRO A 117 15.04 12.34 13.06
C PRO A 117 13.71 11.94 13.75
N PRO A 118 13.07 10.84 13.32
CA PRO A 118 13.45 9.98 12.19
C PRO A 118 13.16 10.61 10.82
N SER A 119 14.07 10.40 9.86
CA SER A 119 13.96 10.94 8.50
C SER A 119 12.74 10.46 7.71
N SER A 120 12.14 9.33 8.09
CA SER A 120 10.92 8.79 7.49
C SER A 120 9.72 9.72 7.62
N GLN A 121 9.77 10.76 8.48
CA GLN A 121 8.74 11.81 8.52
C GLN A 121 8.55 12.55 7.20
N ALA A 122 9.54 12.50 6.29
CA ALA A 122 9.43 13.09 4.97
C ALA A 122 8.70 12.21 3.94
N GLU A 123 8.52 10.92 4.24
CA GLU A 123 7.86 9.98 3.34
C GLU A 123 6.38 10.34 3.19
N GLY A 124 5.90 10.37 1.94
CA GLY A 124 4.57 10.87 1.59
C GLY A 124 4.49 12.36 1.31
N LEU A 125 5.56 13.16 1.53
CA LEU A 125 5.56 14.56 1.12
C LEU A 125 5.46 14.67 -0.41
N THR A 126 4.41 15.35 -0.86
CA THR A 126 4.20 15.68 -2.28
C THR A 126 4.84 17.02 -2.62
N LEU A 127 5.65 17.03 -3.67
CA LEU A 127 6.33 18.17 -4.24
C LEU A 127 5.70 18.51 -5.60
N SER A 128 5.32 19.76 -5.78
CA SER A 128 4.89 20.29 -7.09
C SER A 128 6.07 20.42 -8.06
N SER A 129 5.78 20.73 -9.33
CA SER A 129 6.82 21.03 -10.31
C SER A 129 7.76 22.15 -9.83
N GLY A 130 9.05 22.02 -10.15
CA GLY A 130 10.07 23.02 -9.83
C GLY A 130 11.41 22.41 -9.43
N LYS A 131 12.34 23.30 -9.07
CA LYS A 131 13.72 22.96 -8.70
C LYS A 131 13.89 22.96 -7.20
N TYR A 132 14.56 21.93 -6.70
CA TYR A 132 14.68 21.65 -5.28
C TYR A 132 16.12 21.33 -4.87
N ARG A 133 16.38 21.40 -3.57
CA ARG A 133 17.60 20.89 -2.92
C ARG A 133 17.25 20.15 -1.64
N ALA A 134 17.87 18.98 -1.46
CA ALA A 134 17.92 18.27 -0.19
C ALA A 134 19.25 18.57 0.51
N LEU A 135 19.19 19.18 1.68
CA LEU A 135 20.35 19.66 2.44
C LEU A 135 20.46 18.86 3.75
N PRO A 136 21.49 18.02 3.95
CA PRO A 136 21.63 17.31 5.21
C PRO A 136 21.97 18.28 6.34
N ASN A 137 21.55 17.94 7.55
CA ASN A 137 21.81 18.74 8.75
C ASN A 137 22.88 18.06 9.60
N LEU A 138 24.13 18.51 9.52
CA LEU A 138 25.23 17.95 10.27
C LEU A 138 25.13 18.22 11.78
N GLN A 139 25.23 17.18 12.61
CA GLN A 139 25.29 17.35 14.07
C GLN A 139 26.62 17.96 14.53
N ARG A 140 26.60 18.61 15.71
CA ARG A 140 27.78 19.29 16.29
C ARG A 140 29.02 18.39 16.36
N ASN A 141 28.84 17.12 16.74
CA ASN A 141 29.94 16.17 16.95
C ASN A 141 30.20 15.24 15.76
N GLN A 142 29.57 15.50 14.61
CA GLN A 142 29.77 14.72 13.39
C GLN A 142 30.75 15.42 12.44
N ARG A 143 31.54 14.61 11.72
CA ARG A 143 32.43 15.06 10.63
C ARG A 143 31.70 15.19 9.30
N SER A 144 30.71 14.37 9.05
CA SER A 144 29.91 14.40 7.82
C SER A 144 28.48 13.95 8.07
N ALA A 145 27.55 14.46 7.25
CA ALA A 145 26.16 14.04 7.19
C ALA A 145 25.75 13.90 5.73
N ARG A 146 24.90 12.93 5.46
CA ARG A 146 24.35 12.63 4.14
C ARG A 146 22.83 12.55 4.25
N VAL A 147 22.13 13.02 3.24
CA VAL A 147 20.70 12.76 3.03
C VAL A 147 20.54 11.99 1.73
N GLU A 148 19.69 10.98 1.74
CA GLU A 148 19.30 10.24 0.54
C GLU A 148 17.77 10.17 0.47
N LEU A 149 17.22 10.56 -0.68
CA LEU A 149 15.79 10.52 -0.95
C LEU A 149 15.52 9.67 -2.20
N THR A 150 14.45 8.90 -2.16
CA THR A 150 13.81 8.33 -3.34
C THR A 150 12.51 9.09 -3.58
N ILE A 151 12.31 9.57 -4.81
CA ILE A 151 11.15 10.36 -5.20
C ILE A 151 10.45 9.66 -6.36
N GLU A 152 9.18 9.34 -6.19
CA GLU A 152 8.30 8.80 -7.21
C GLU A 152 7.61 9.93 -7.96
N LEU A 153 7.85 10.03 -9.27
CA LEU A 153 7.16 10.99 -10.12
C LEU A 153 5.84 10.40 -10.63
N LYS A 154 4.81 11.23 -10.65
CA LYS A 154 3.47 10.97 -11.15
C LYS A 154 3.07 12.07 -12.13
#